data_AF-A0A0Q9RDY3-F1
#
_entry.id   AF-A0A0Q9RDY3-F1
#
_cell.length_a   1.000
_cell.length_b   1.000
_cell.length_c   1.000
_cell.angle_alpha   90.00
_cell.angle_beta   90.00
_cell.angle_gamma   90.00
#
_symmetry.space_group_name_H-M   'P 1'
#
loop_
_entity.id
_entity.type
_entity.pdbx_description
1 polymer ?
#
loop_
_entity_poly.entity_id
_entity_poly.type
_entity_poly.pdbx_seq_one_letter_code
_entity_poly.pdbx_strand_id
1 'polypeptide(L)' 'MKELLLSLGAGLIIGILFKVLKLPLPAPPVLSGILGIVGIYAGGKIMELFLK' A
#
# COMPACT_ATOMS: atom_id res chain seq x y z
N MET A 1 10.18 -7.15 -10.75
CA MET A 1 11.19 -6.34 -10.01
C MET A 1 11.14 -4.86 -10.37
N LYS A 2 11.26 -4.48 -11.64
CA LYS A 2 11.16 -3.07 -12.09
C LYS A 2 9.88 -2.38 -11.60
N GLU A 3 8.74 -3.04 -11.74
CA GLU A 3 7.44 -2.52 -11.29
C GLU A 3 7.37 -2.31 -9.77
N LEU A 4 7.99 -3.18 -8.97
CA LEU A 4 8.04 -3.07 -7.52
C LEU A 4 8.82 -1.81 -7.08
N LEU A 5 9.96 -1.56 -7.72
CA LEU A 5 10.79 -0.37 -7.47
C LEU A 5 10.07 0.91 -7.91
N LEU A 6 9.41 0.89 -9.07
CA LEU A 6 8.65 2.02 -9.59
C LEU A 6 7.42 2.34 -8.71
N SER A 7 6.69 1.33 -8.25
CA SER A 7 5.53 1.51 -7.37
C SER A 7 5.93 2.03 -5.99
N LEU A 8 7.02 1.51 -5.41
CA LEU A 8 7.60 2.06 -4.18
C LEU A 8 8.03 3.53 -4.36
N GLY A 9 8.76 3.83 -5.43
CA GLY A 9 9.20 5.19 -5.75
C GLY A 9 8.03 6.15 -5.94
N ALA A 10 7.00 5.74 -6.69
CA ALA A 10 5.79 6.53 -6.87
C ALA A 10 5.07 6.81 -5.54
N GLY A 11 4.93 5.79 -4.68
CA GLY A 11 4.32 5.94 -3.36
C GLY A 11 5.09 6.91 -2.47
N LEU A 12 6.43 6.85 -2.47
CA LEU A 12 7.28 7.80 -1.74
C LEU A 12 7.11 9.23 -2.26
N ILE A 13 7.17 9.43 -3.57
CA ILE A 13 7.04 10.77 -4.19
C ILE A 13 5.67 11.38 -3.87
N ILE A 14 4.59 10.60 -4.02
CA ILE A 14 3.22 11.07 -3.73
C ILE A 14 3.05 11.37 -2.23
N GLY A 15 3.56 10.50 -1.35
CA GLY A 15 3.49 10.72 0.10
C GLY A 15 4.20 12.01 0.53
N ILE A 16 5.40 12.26 0.00
CA ILE A 16 6.16 13.48 0.25
C ILE A 16 5.41 14.70 -0.30
N LEU A 17 4.96 14.65 -1.55
CA LEU A 17 4.28 15.75 -2.21
C LEU A 17 3.02 16.18 -1.45
N PHE A 18 2.17 15.23 -1.07
CA PHE A 18 0.93 15.53 -0.34
C PHE A 18 1.20 16.11 1.04
N LYS A 19 2.25 15.62 1.73
CA LYS A 19 2.65 16.17 3.03
C LYS A 19 3.17 17.60 2.91
N VAL A 20 3.98 17.88 1.88
CA VAL A 20 4.51 19.23 1.59
C VAL A 20 3.38 20.20 1.24
N LEU A 21 2.42 19.76 0.42
CA LEU A 21 1.24 20.55 0.04
C LEU A 21 0.17 20.64 1.14
N LYS A 22 0.39 19.98 2.30
CA LYS A 22 -0.57 19.88 3.41
C LYS A 22 -1.94 19.33 2.99
N LEU A 23 -1.96 18.48 1.97
CA LEU A 23 -3.15 17.79 1.51
C LEU A 23 -3.38 16.52 2.34
N PRO A 24 -4.64 16.07 2.50
CA PRO A 24 -4.92 14.77 3.11
C PRO A 24 -4.26 13.66 2.28
N LEU A 25 -3.58 12.72 2.96
CA LEU A 25 -2.92 11.60 2.27
C LEU A 25 -3.96 10.74 1.53
N PRO A 26 -3.66 10.29 0.29
CA PRO A 26 -4.56 9.44 -0.46
C PRO A 26 -4.56 7.99 0.07
N ALA A 27 -3.47 7.57 0.72
CA ALA A 27 -3.35 6.26 1.37
C ALA A 27 -3.84 6.33 2.83
N PRO A 28 -4.21 5.18 3.44
CA PRO A 28 -4.63 5.15 4.85
C PRO A 28 -3.60 5.82 5.76
N PRO A 29 -3.99 6.88 6.51
CA PRO A 29 -3.04 7.67 7.29
C PRO A 29 -2.67 7.01 8.64
N VAL A 30 -3.27 5.86 8.95
CA VAL A 30 -3.12 5.14 10.22
C VAL A 30 -2.56 3.74 9.99
N LEU A 31 -1.75 3.28 10.94
CA LEU A 31 -1.13 1.94 10.88
C LEU A 31 -2.17 0.83 10.79
N SER A 32 -3.31 0.97 11.47
CA SER A 32 -4.42 0.00 11.41
C SER A 32 -4.97 -0.18 10.00
N GLY A 33 -5.07 0.89 9.22
CA GLY A 33 -5.52 0.84 7.81
C GLY A 33 -4.51 0.14 6.91
N ILE A 34 -3.21 0.39 7.13
CA ILE A 34 -2.13 -0.29 6.40
C ILE A 34 -2.14 -1.80 6.70
N LEU A 35 -2.26 -2.16 7.98
CA LEU A 35 -2.35 -3.57 8.42
C LEU A 35 -3.59 -4.26 7.84
N GLY A 36 -4.72 -3.55 7.71
CA GLY A 36 -5.90 -4.07 7.04
C GLY A 36 -5.65 -4.45 5.57
N ILE A 37 -4.98 -3.60 4.80
CA ILE A 37 -4.61 -3.88 3.40
C ILE A 37 -3.68 -5.10 3.31
N VAL A 38 -2.66 -5.17 4.18
CA VAL A 38 -1.74 -6.31 4.25
C VAL A 38 -2.51 -7.61 4.57
N GLY A 39 -3.42 -7.56 5.54
CA GLY A 39 -4.28 -8.69 5.91
C GLY A 39 -5.18 -9.17 4.77
N ILE A 40 -5.78 -8.24 4.02
CA ILE A 40 -6.60 -8.58 2.83
C ILE A 40 -5.75 -9.31 1.77
N TYR A 41 -4.58 -8.78 1.44
CA TYR A 41 -3.69 -9.40 0.46
C TYR A 41 -3.22 -10.80 0.93
N ALA A 42 -2.78 -10.91 2.18
CA ALA A 42 -2.34 -12.17 2.77
C ALA A 42 -3.47 -13.20 2.81
N GLY A 43 -4.67 -12.82 3.25
CA GLY A 43 -5.85 -13.69 3.28
C GLY A 43 -6.23 -14.20 1.89
N GLY A 44 -6.21 -13.32 0.87
CA GLY A 44 -6.44 -13.72 -0.52
C GLY A 44 -5.41 -14.72 -1.02
N LYS A 45 -4.11 -14.50 -0.72
CA LYS A 45 -3.03 -15.43 -1.07
C LYS A 45 -3.14 -16.77 -0.35
N ILE A 46 -3.54 -16.77 0.92
CA ILE A 46 -3.79 -17.99 1.69
C ILE A 46 -4.92 -18.78 1.03
N MET A 47 -6.05 -18.15 0.70
CA MET A 47 -7.17 -18.83 0.03
C MET A 47 -6.80 -19.33 -1.37
N GLU A 48 -5.96 -18.62 -2.12
CA GLU A 48 -5.44 -19.07 -3.42
C GLU A 48 -4.66 -20.40 -3.31
N LEU A 49 -3.98 -20.63 -2.17
CA LEU A 49 -3.27 -21.90 -1.92
C LEU A 49 -4.22 -23.06 -1.62
N PHE A 50 -5.38 -22.79 -1.01
CA PHE A 50 -6.38 -23.82 -0.68
C PHE A 50 -7.38 -24.10 -1.81
N LEU A 51 -7.60 -23.13 -2.69
CA LEU A 51 -8.49 -23.23 -3.85
C LEU A 51 -7.79 -23.80 -5.11
N LYS A 52 -6.48 -24.04 -5.01
CA LYS A 52 -5.68 -24.79 -5.99
C LYS A 52 -5.67 -26.27 -5.65
#